data_AF-A0A6U6DZ60-F1
#
_entry.id   AF-A0A6U6DZ60-F1
#
_cell.length_a   1.000
_cell.length_b   1.000
_cell.length_c   1.000
_cell.angle_alpha   90.00
_cell.angle_beta   90.00
_cell.angle_gamma   90.00
#
_symmetry.space_group_name_H-M   'P 1'
#
loop_
_entity.id
_entity.type
_entity.pdbx_description
1 polymer ?
#
loop_
_entity_poly.entity_id
_entity_poly.type
_entity_poly.pdbx_seq_one_letter_code
_entity_poly.pdbx_strand_id
1 'polypeptide(L)'
;MQRYLQKGGAAGKVYVASPADSSLQSLLHESFKIMELRFANYDHDGVGTLMFRELQRELSLVGFTDMEKLEDAFQKIDFDGNGTLDFSEFICLLYYWVNVGDYSQFFRHTENAKIVHQAFNLMETSMIRYDADRNRRLSKKELDAFFTDQLPKTVPFYQKVFNESDLIQPPQGESEIKFPAFMYLIYEVLCEMPGSSISGKFRGISFKPAKATPGSAAVGENSEFWKELNSAFSVLEADFVRFDQDRNGFVDYTEITNAIPPTRPGYDRLDTLSRLQHAFHQVDLNQDQTLDFYEFCYLCFMMTQNGSYLDLVHQTEGAAKVKKAFINIHTCYRSFDADHNNRLTYDELEMFCNSQFGIVPPNLQSLFGEIAQKSASAGGQVALDLVRFMKLLYVLVCPTAQFAPTRYSPGKRTVNQQVISILKPPKSDRPPRFKVVVPSKFVKEKLLGQGGQGTVYKGKYEGFSVAAKTMLGNPDAHLLADTLREVDFFLKLDHPNCHFLLGAKTTLENGGIMLLTEICESGSLFDCYSTKRLRFDRCTAWRISKECALGFKVIHDMGFMHRDIKSL
;
A
#
# COMPACT_ATOMS: atom_id res chain seq x y z
N MET A 1 8.22 -33.46 9.69
CA MET A 1 7.82 -32.73 10.92
C MET A 1 8.72 -32.97 12.14
N GLN A 2 9.62 -33.97 12.19
CA GLN A 2 10.48 -34.21 13.37
C GLN A 2 11.97 -33.81 13.21
N ARG A 3 12.37 -33.16 12.11
CA ARG A 3 13.78 -32.78 11.87
C ARG A 3 14.12 -31.29 12.00
N TYR A 4 13.17 -30.46 12.44
CA TYR A 4 13.39 -29.01 12.66
C TYR A 4 13.56 -28.62 14.15
N LEU A 5 13.77 -29.59 15.04
CA LEU A 5 13.92 -29.37 16.50
C LEU A 5 15.36 -29.44 17.03
N GLN A 6 16.38 -29.50 16.18
CA GLN A 6 17.78 -29.55 16.65
C GLN A 6 18.68 -28.62 15.84
N LYS A 7 18.96 -27.46 16.45
CA LYS A 7 19.99 -26.41 16.21
C LYS A 7 19.28 -25.08 16.50
N GLY A 8 19.34 -24.43 17.65
CA GLY A 8 20.40 -24.32 18.66
C GLY A 8 20.89 -22.87 18.69
N GLY A 9 20.22 -22.00 19.45
CA GLY A 9 20.62 -20.60 19.69
C GLY A 9 19.55 -19.79 20.42
N ALA A 10 19.69 -19.66 21.75
CA ALA A 10 18.80 -19.00 22.73
C ALA A 10 17.44 -19.68 23.03
N ALA A 11 17.53 -20.68 23.90
CA ALA A 11 16.43 -21.45 24.46
C ALA A 11 15.38 -20.58 25.19
N GLY A 12 14.11 -20.96 25.02
CA GLY A 12 13.01 -20.52 25.88
C GLY A 12 13.27 -20.91 27.33
N LYS A 13 13.60 -19.91 28.16
CA LYS A 13 13.51 -20.03 29.61
C LYS A 13 12.12 -19.56 30.04
N VAL A 14 11.42 -20.40 30.78
CA VAL A 14 10.39 -19.95 31.71
C VAL A 14 11.14 -19.30 32.87
N TYR A 15 10.99 -17.99 33.05
CA TYR A 15 11.50 -17.32 34.24
C TYR A 15 10.57 -17.65 35.39
N VAL A 16 10.83 -18.77 36.06
CA VAL A 16 10.21 -19.08 37.33
C VAL A 16 10.81 -18.12 38.34
N ALA A 17 9.98 -17.27 38.95
CA ALA A 17 10.39 -16.46 40.07
C ALA A 17 11.11 -17.36 41.10
N SER A 18 12.41 -17.12 41.33
CA SER A 18 13.10 -17.73 42.44
C SER A 18 12.42 -17.22 43.72
N PRO A 19 11.91 -18.09 44.61
CA PRO A 19 11.19 -17.68 45.83
C PRO A 19 12.07 -16.97 46.88
N ALA A 20 13.30 -16.59 46.54
CA ALA A 20 14.32 -16.19 47.51
C ALA A 20 14.66 -14.69 47.52
N ASP A 21 14.16 -13.86 46.59
CA ASP A 21 14.41 -12.40 46.59
C ASP A 21 13.21 -11.62 46.01
N SER A 22 12.12 -11.49 46.76
CA SER A 22 10.90 -10.76 46.36
C SER A 22 11.04 -9.24 46.58
N SER A 23 12.06 -8.62 46.00
CA SER A 23 12.23 -7.17 46.04
C SER A 23 11.53 -6.51 44.84
N LEU A 24 11.02 -5.29 45.02
CA LEU A 24 10.46 -4.48 43.93
C LEU A 24 11.40 -4.40 42.71
N GLN A 25 12.69 -4.23 43.00
CA GLN A 25 13.76 -4.15 42.03
C GLN A 25 13.90 -5.45 41.20
N SER A 26 13.81 -6.63 41.81
CA SER A 26 13.96 -7.90 41.08
C SER A 26 12.79 -8.14 40.13
N LEU A 27 11.56 -7.77 40.51
CA LEU A 27 10.39 -7.82 39.62
C LEU A 27 10.57 -6.91 38.40
N LEU A 28 10.97 -5.66 38.62
CA LEU A 28 11.22 -4.71 37.52
C LEU A 28 12.34 -5.20 36.60
N HIS A 29 13.45 -5.69 37.14
CA HIS A 29 14.53 -6.28 36.34
C HIS A 29 14.07 -7.43 35.46
N GLU A 30 13.34 -8.37 36.05
CA GLU A 30 12.85 -9.55 35.33
C GLU A 30 11.87 -9.13 34.22
N SER A 31 10.98 -8.18 34.50
CA SER A 31 10.03 -7.66 33.50
C SER A 31 10.71 -6.99 32.31
N PHE A 32 11.68 -6.09 32.54
CA PHE A 32 12.40 -5.41 31.46
C PHE A 32 13.27 -6.36 30.66
N LYS A 33 13.87 -7.36 31.31
CA LYS A 33 14.61 -8.41 30.61
C LYS A 33 13.70 -9.26 29.71
N ILE A 34 12.50 -9.61 30.18
CA ILE A 34 11.49 -10.29 29.36
C ILE A 34 11.10 -9.42 28.17
N MET A 35 10.89 -8.12 28.37
CA MET A 35 10.55 -7.18 27.29
C MET A 35 11.69 -7.02 26.27
N GLU A 36 12.94 -6.86 26.69
CA GLU A 36 14.11 -6.81 25.79
C GLU A 36 14.24 -8.08 24.96
N LEU A 37 14.13 -9.25 25.61
CA LEU A 37 14.18 -10.53 24.91
C LEU A 37 13.03 -10.66 23.93
N ARG A 38 11.85 -10.12 24.25
CA ARG A 38 10.71 -10.20 23.34
C ARG A 38 10.87 -9.25 22.15
N PHE A 39 11.31 -8.03 22.39
CA PHE A 39 11.65 -7.06 21.36
C PHE A 39 12.72 -7.62 20.41
N ALA A 40 13.82 -8.15 20.94
CA ALA A 40 14.89 -8.76 20.14
C ALA A 40 14.45 -10.02 19.35
N ASN A 41 13.38 -10.70 19.77
CA ASN A 41 12.81 -11.81 19.00
C ASN A 41 11.88 -11.33 17.87
N TYR A 42 11.30 -10.14 18.01
CA TYR A 42 10.48 -9.51 16.98
C TYR A 42 11.32 -8.75 15.96
N ASP A 43 12.46 -8.20 16.39
CA ASP A 43 13.44 -7.49 15.58
C ASP A 43 14.30 -8.50 14.80
N HIS A 44 13.76 -8.97 13.67
CA HIS A 44 14.40 -10.01 12.87
C HIS A 44 15.60 -9.52 12.10
N ASP A 45 15.62 -8.24 11.71
CA ASP A 45 16.75 -7.62 11.01
C ASP A 45 17.80 -7.03 11.98
N GLY A 46 17.49 -6.95 13.27
CA GLY A 46 18.42 -6.61 14.34
C GLY A 46 18.83 -5.14 14.32
N VAL A 47 18.00 -4.29 13.73
CA VAL A 47 18.27 -2.86 13.51
C VAL A 47 17.98 -2.05 14.78
N GLY A 48 17.28 -2.63 15.76
CA GLY A 48 16.94 -1.99 17.03
C GLY A 48 15.60 -1.25 17.03
N THR A 49 14.75 -1.50 16.03
CA THR A 49 13.42 -0.91 15.82
C THR A 49 12.49 -1.95 15.20
N LEU A 50 11.18 -1.90 15.47
CA LEU A 50 10.20 -2.88 14.98
C LEU A 50 9.25 -2.29 13.95
N MET A 51 9.19 -2.87 12.76
CA MET A 51 8.11 -2.55 11.82
C MET A 51 6.82 -3.29 12.14
N PHE A 52 5.70 -2.72 11.72
CA PHE A 52 4.39 -3.36 11.87
C PHE A 52 4.36 -4.78 11.31
N ARG A 53 4.96 -5.02 10.13
CA ARG A 53 5.01 -6.36 9.50
C ARG A 53 5.78 -7.39 10.33
N GLU A 54 6.82 -6.97 11.04
CA GLU A 54 7.62 -7.88 11.89
C GLU A 54 6.82 -8.33 13.10
N LEU A 55 6.15 -7.37 13.74
CA LEU A 55 5.22 -7.61 14.82
C LEU A 55 4.03 -8.47 14.37
N GLN A 56 3.41 -8.12 13.24
CA GLN A 56 2.29 -8.85 12.64
C GLN A 56 2.67 -10.30 12.32
N ARG A 57 3.85 -10.53 11.74
CA ARG A 57 4.32 -11.86 11.37
C ARG A 57 4.46 -12.74 12.61
N GLU A 58 5.10 -12.25 13.66
CA GLU A 58 5.32 -13.04 14.87
C GLU A 58 4.03 -13.30 15.66
N LEU A 59 3.12 -12.32 15.70
CA LEU A 59 1.83 -12.48 16.35
C LEU A 59 0.90 -13.42 15.56
N SER A 60 0.98 -13.41 14.23
CA SER A 60 0.24 -14.38 13.38
C SER A 60 0.65 -15.82 13.68
N LEU A 61 1.93 -16.08 13.98
CA LEU A 61 2.44 -17.43 14.27
C LEU A 61 1.89 -18.02 15.58
N VAL A 62 1.47 -17.16 16.51
CA VAL A 62 0.86 -17.57 17.79
C VAL A 62 -0.67 -17.52 17.77
N GLY A 63 -1.27 -17.28 16.59
CA GLY A 63 -2.73 -17.28 16.41
C GLY A 63 -3.42 -16.00 16.87
N PHE A 64 -2.70 -14.87 16.87
CA PHE A 64 -3.28 -13.55 17.18
C PHE A 64 -4.33 -13.15 16.14
N THR A 65 -5.51 -12.70 16.59
CA THR A 65 -6.67 -12.46 15.72
C THR A 65 -7.06 -10.97 15.59
N ASP A 66 -6.70 -10.12 16.55
CA ASP A 66 -7.10 -8.71 16.63
C ASP A 66 -6.18 -7.75 15.83
N MET A 67 -5.88 -8.09 14.57
CA MET A 67 -4.90 -7.34 13.74
C MET A 67 -5.27 -5.88 13.49
N GLU A 68 -6.55 -5.57 13.32
CA GLU A 68 -7.03 -4.20 13.08
C GLU A 68 -6.80 -3.29 14.30
N LYS A 69 -7.03 -3.81 15.51
CA LYS A 69 -6.73 -3.08 16.76
C LYS A 69 -5.23 -2.90 16.96
N LEU A 70 -4.43 -3.87 16.50
CA LEU A 70 -2.98 -3.82 16.60
C LEU A 70 -2.41 -2.71 15.72
N GLU A 71 -2.94 -2.57 14.51
CA GLU A 71 -2.58 -1.51 13.58
C GLU A 71 -2.93 -0.12 14.14
N ASP A 72 -4.14 0.05 14.67
CA ASP A 72 -4.56 1.29 15.33
C ASP A 72 -3.70 1.62 16.56
N ALA A 73 -3.35 0.62 17.37
CA ALA A 73 -2.45 0.80 18.52
C ALA A 73 -1.03 1.18 18.08
N PHE A 74 -0.51 0.54 17.05
CA PHE A 74 0.81 0.83 16.50
C PHE A 74 0.89 2.28 16.02
N GLN A 75 -0.08 2.73 15.22
CA GLN A 75 -0.12 4.11 14.71
C GLN A 75 -0.25 5.17 15.81
N LYS A 76 -0.90 4.85 16.93
CA LYS A 76 -1.03 5.77 18.08
C LYS A 76 0.23 5.90 18.91
N ILE A 77 1.12 4.92 18.84
CA ILE A 77 2.25 4.74 19.75
C ILE A 77 3.60 4.95 19.04
N ASP A 78 3.61 4.94 17.70
CA ASP A 78 4.65 5.57 16.89
C ASP A 78 4.60 7.09 17.10
N PHE A 79 5.26 7.56 18.17
CA PHE A 79 5.12 8.94 18.65
C PHE A 79 6.04 9.89 17.88
N ASP A 80 7.16 9.39 17.34
CA ASP A 80 8.02 10.16 16.44
C ASP A 80 7.58 10.06 14.96
N GLY A 81 6.64 9.16 14.66
CA GLY A 81 6.03 9.00 13.34
C GLY A 81 6.96 8.33 12.34
N ASN A 82 8.03 7.66 12.79
CA ASN A 82 9.06 7.07 11.95
C ASN A 82 8.60 5.78 11.24
N GLY A 83 7.38 5.27 11.53
CA GLY A 83 6.80 4.07 10.93
C GLY A 83 7.34 2.75 11.50
N THR A 84 8.13 2.83 12.56
CA THR A 84 8.68 1.72 13.33
C THR A 84 8.42 1.97 14.82
N LEU A 85 8.63 0.96 15.67
CA LEU A 85 8.62 1.15 17.11
C LEU A 85 10.02 0.94 17.64
N ASP A 86 10.59 1.96 18.25
CA ASP A 86 11.75 1.75 19.09
C ASP A 86 11.38 0.98 20.37
N PHE A 87 12.37 0.68 21.22
CA PHE A 87 12.09 -0.09 22.44
C PHE A 87 11.19 0.66 23.44
N SER A 88 11.28 1.98 23.49
CA SER A 88 10.46 2.82 24.36
C SER A 88 8.99 2.84 23.90
N GLU A 89 8.77 2.89 22.60
CA GLU A 89 7.47 2.79 21.93
C GLU A 89 6.88 1.39 22.05
N PHE A 90 7.70 0.36 21.92
CA PHE A 90 7.28 -1.01 22.14
C PHE A 90 6.81 -1.26 23.58
N ILE A 91 7.48 -0.70 24.59
CA ILE A 91 7.00 -0.77 25.99
C ILE A 91 5.63 -0.10 26.10
N CYS A 92 5.43 1.05 25.44
CA CYS A 92 4.15 1.75 25.44
C CYS A 92 3.05 0.94 24.74
N LEU A 93 3.38 0.25 23.64
CA LEU A 93 2.47 -0.66 22.94
C LEU A 93 2.02 -1.79 23.85
N LEU A 94 2.97 -2.44 24.54
CA LEU A 94 2.65 -3.48 25.50
C LEU A 94 1.72 -2.94 26.60
N TYR A 95 2.03 -1.78 27.19
CA TYR A 95 1.20 -1.18 28.23
C TYR A 95 -0.22 -0.85 27.73
N TYR A 96 -0.35 -0.22 26.55
CA TYR A 96 -1.65 0.07 25.95
C TYR A 96 -2.48 -1.21 25.78
N TRP A 97 -1.83 -2.30 25.36
CA TRP A 97 -2.51 -3.57 25.10
C TRP A 97 -3.09 -4.24 26.34
N VAL A 98 -2.57 -3.94 27.53
CA VAL A 98 -3.08 -4.48 28.81
C VAL A 98 -4.59 -4.25 28.96
N ASN A 99 -5.09 -3.12 28.45
CA ASN A 99 -6.50 -2.72 28.58
C ASN A 99 -7.35 -3.00 27.33
N VAL A 100 -6.75 -3.52 26.25
CA VAL A 100 -7.40 -3.62 24.92
C VAL A 100 -7.73 -5.06 24.54
N GLY A 101 -6.94 -6.04 24.97
CA GLY A 101 -7.13 -7.43 24.56
C GLY A 101 -6.34 -8.44 25.38
N ASP A 102 -6.22 -9.66 24.84
CA ASP A 102 -5.46 -10.74 25.48
C ASP A 102 -3.95 -10.46 25.38
N TYR A 103 -3.47 -9.77 26.42
CA TYR A 103 -2.07 -9.40 26.62
C TYR A 103 -1.10 -10.59 26.58
N SER A 104 -1.56 -11.80 26.89
CA SER A 104 -0.69 -12.98 26.96
C SER A 104 -0.15 -13.41 25.60
N GLN A 105 -0.83 -13.06 24.50
CA GLN A 105 -0.45 -13.42 23.14
C GLN A 105 0.85 -12.75 22.68
N PHE A 106 1.23 -11.63 23.31
CA PHE A 106 2.54 -11.01 23.07
C PHE A 106 3.70 -11.85 23.59
N PHE A 107 3.44 -12.88 24.39
CA PHE A 107 4.47 -13.70 25.03
C PHE A 107 4.26 -15.17 24.70
N ARG A 108 5.37 -15.90 24.50
CA ARG A 108 5.32 -17.37 24.28
C ARG A 108 4.89 -18.14 25.53
N HIS A 109 5.06 -17.56 26.71
CA HIS A 109 4.71 -18.16 27.99
C HIS A 109 3.83 -17.19 28.77
N THR A 110 2.67 -17.66 29.21
CA THR A 110 1.70 -16.89 30.00
C THR A 110 2.29 -16.36 31.31
N GLU A 111 3.26 -17.06 31.91
CA GLU A 111 3.95 -16.59 33.12
C GLU A 111 4.79 -15.33 32.89
N ASN A 112 5.41 -15.20 31.72
CA ASN A 112 6.13 -13.99 31.35
C ASN A 112 5.17 -12.80 31.22
N ALA A 113 3.98 -13.02 30.63
CA ALA A 113 2.95 -12.00 30.54
C ALA A 113 2.48 -11.54 31.93
N LYS A 114 2.32 -12.47 32.89
CA LYS A 114 1.95 -12.11 34.28
C LYS A 114 3.02 -11.26 34.96
N ILE A 115 4.30 -11.57 34.78
CA ILE A 115 5.41 -10.80 35.36
C ILE A 115 5.40 -9.36 34.82
N VAL A 116 5.28 -9.19 33.49
CA VAL A 116 5.26 -7.86 32.88
C VAL A 116 3.99 -7.08 33.28
N HIS A 117 2.84 -7.74 33.34
CA HIS A 117 1.59 -7.12 33.81
C HIS A 117 1.69 -6.65 35.27
N GLN A 118 2.27 -7.46 36.16
CA GLN A 118 2.52 -7.07 37.56
C GLN A 118 3.45 -5.85 37.63
N ALA A 119 4.48 -5.80 36.79
CA ALA A 119 5.38 -4.65 36.72
C ALA A 119 4.69 -3.37 36.23
N PHE A 120 3.82 -3.45 35.21
CA PHE A 120 3.06 -2.28 34.74
C PHE A 120 2.12 -1.72 35.82
N ASN A 121 1.33 -2.59 36.46
CA ASN A 121 0.43 -2.18 37.55
C ASN A 121 1.22 -1.55 38.70
N LEU A 122 2.39 -2.09 39.00
CA LEU A 122 3.25 -1.58 40.04
C LEU A 122 3.82 -0.19 39.70
N MET A 123 4.28 0.01 38.47
CA MET A 123 4.73 1.33 38.00
C MET A 123 3.58 2.34 38.03
N GLU A 124 2.39 1.95 37.60
CA GLU A 124 1.20 2.82 37.58
C GLU A 124 0.74 3.20 38.99
N THR A 125 0.61 2.21 39.88
CA THR A 125 0.26 2.45 41.29
C THR A 125 1.32 3.27 42.02
N SER A 126 2.61 3.09 41.67
CA SER A 126 3.69 3.93 42.19
C SER A 126 3.55 5.36 41.69
N MET A 127 3.31 5.57 40.39
CA MET A 127 3.11 6.92 39.85
C MET A 127 1.96 7.64 40.57
N ILE A 128 0.81 6.99 40.71
CA ILE A 128 -0.35 7.56 41.42
C ILE A 128 -0.04 7.85 42.90
N ARG A 129 0.79 7.03 43.54
CA ARG A 129 1.14 7.19 44.96
C ARG A 129 2.06 8.38 45.22
N TYR A 130 3.00 8.66 44.31
CA TYR A 130 3.98 9.75 44.47
C TYR A 130 3.57 11.04 43.75
N ASP A 131 2.56 10.99 42.88
CA ASP A 131 1.89 12.16 42.27
C ASP A 131 1.03 12.88 43.32
N ALA A 132 1.65 13.81 44.05
CA ALA A 132 1.07 14.48 45.20
C ALA A 132 0.00 15.51 44.80
N ASP A 133 0.18 16.15 43.65
CA ASP A 133 -0.76 17.13 43.11
C ASP A 133 -1.84 16.51 42.20
N ARG A 134 -1.74 15.20 41.92
CA ARG A 134 -2.67 14.37 41.14
C ARG A 134 -2.77 14.82 39.67
N ASN A 135 -1.72 15.40 39.14
CA ASN A 135 -1.68 15.90 37.76
C ASN A 135 -1.36 14.79 36.72
N ARG A 136 -1.17 13.54 37.19
CA ARG A 136 -0.77 12.35 36.42
C ARG A 136 0.59 12.51 35.75
N ARG A 137 1.49 13.24 36.40
CA ARG A 137 2.89 13.44 36.04
C ARG A 137 3.72 13.37 37.31
N LEU A 138 5.02 13.21 37.16
CA LEU A 138 5.94 13.23 38.30
C LEU A 138 6.94 14.35 38.11
N SER A 139 6.96 15.27 39.07
CA SER A 139 8.01 16.26 39.23
C SER A 139 9.30 15.60 39.72
N LYS A 140 10.43 16.31 39.59
CA LYS A 140 11.73 15.83 40.10
C LYS A 140 11.68 15.44 41.58
N LYS A 141 10.99 16.25 42.40
CA LYS A 141 10.86 15.99 43.85
C LYS A 141 10.11 14.69 44.14
N GLU A 142 9.10 14.36 43.33
CA GLU A 142 8.30 13.14 43.47
C GLU A 142 9.06 11.91 42.96
N LEU A 143 9.86 12.08 41.90
CA LEU A 143 10.80 11.04 41.43
C LEU A 143 11.90 10.76 42.45
N ASP A 144 12.50 11.80 43.04
CA ASP A 144 13.49 11.65 44.12
C ASP A 144 12.90 10.86 45.29
N ALA A 145 11.64 11.14 45.67
CA ALA A 145 10.92 10.42 46.72
C ALA A 145 10.64 8.95 46.33
N PHE A 146 10.20 8.70 45.10
CA PHE A 146 9.97 7.35 44.57
C PHE A 146 11.26 6.52 44.59
N PHE A 147 12.34 6.99 43.98
CA PHE A 147 13.60 6.25 43.90
C PHE A 147 14.22 6.05 45.29
N THR A 148 14.08 7.00 46.21
CA THR A 148 14.59 6.85 47.58
C THR A 148 13.81 5.81 48.39
N ASP A 149 12.47 5.81 48.31
CA ASP A 149 11.63 4.91 49.11
C ASP A 149 11.53 3.50 48.50
N GLN A 150 11.36 3.41 47.18
CA GLN A 150 11.03 2.17 46.48
C GLN A 150 12.26 1.48 45.87
N LEU A 151 13.29 2.23 45.46
CA LEU A 151 14.48 1.71 44.79
C LEU A 151 15.78 2.34 45.32
N PRO A 152 16.06 2.31 46.64
CA PRO A 152 17.15 3.10 47.24
C PRO A 152 18.54 2.79 46.67
N LYS A 153 18.76 1.56 46.20
CA LYS A 153 20.03 1.13 45.58
C LYS A 153 20.27 1.76 44.20
N THR A 154 19.21 2.20 43.52
CA THR A 154 19.30 2.76 42.17
C THR A 154 19.55 4.28 42.16
N VAL A 155 19.39 4.96 43.31
CA VAL A 155 19.45 6.43 43.45
C VAL A 155 20.70 7.06 42.80
N PRO A 156 21.93 6.55 42.99
CA PRO A 156 23.12 7.16 42.36
C PRO A 156 23.07 7.11 40.83
N PHE A 157 22.49 6.05 40.27
CA PHE A 157 22.35 5.85 38.83
C PHE A 157 21.18 6.65 38.28
N TYR A 158 20.08 6.74 39.01
CA TYR A 158 18.95 7.61 38.70
C TYR A 158 19.39 9.06 38.56
N GLN A 159 20.15 9.60 39.52
CA GLN A 159 20.62 10.99 39.44
C GLN A 159 21.51 11.22 38.22
N LYS A 160 22.36 10.25 37.88
CA LYS A 160 23.20 10.30 36.68
C LYS A 160 22.34 10.31 35.40
N VAL A 161 21.50 9.29 35.23
CA VAL A 161 20.61 9.14 34.05
C VAL A 161 19.68 10.33 33.90
N PHE A 162 19.09 10.82 34.99
CA PHE A 162 18.15 11.94 34.93
C PHE A 162 18.80 13.24 34.48
N ASN A 163 20.08 13.47 34.83
CA ASN A 163 20.81 14.67 34.44
C ASN A 163 21.44 14.56 33.04
N GLU A 164 21.82 13.35 32.62
CA GLU A 164 22.48 13.09 31.33
C GLU A 164 21.49 12.81 30.18
N SER A 165 20.25 12.45 30.49
CA SER A 165 19.27 12.03 29.48
C SER A 165 18.52 13.20 28.84
N ASP A 166 18.59 13.28 27.50
CA ASP A 166 17.80 14.20 26.69
C ASP A 166 16.29 13.94 26.77
N LEU A 167 15.86 12.77 27.25
CA LEU A 167 14.45 12.41 27.47
C LEU A 167 13.74 13.33 28.47
N ILE A 168 14.49 14.09 29.28
CA ILE A 168 13.98 14.80 30.46
C ILE A 168 14.32 16.30 30.47
N GLN A 169 15.01 16.81 29.44
CA GLN A 169 15.30 18.25 29.36
C GLN A 169 14.14 19.05 28.75
N PRO A 170 13.45 19.93 29.51
CA PRO A 170 12.42 20.78 28.97
C PRO A 170 13.02 21.99 28.24
N PRO A 171 12.35 22.50 27.19
CA PRO A 171 12.51 23.88 26.81
C PRO A 171 11.83 24.76 27.87
N GLN A 172 12.61 25.28 28.83
CA GLN A 172 12.21 26.37 29.74
C GLN A 172 10.97 26.10 30.63
N GLY A 173 11.15 25.43 31.78
CA GLY A 173 10.12 25.32 32.84
C GLY A 173 10.03 23.92 33.45
N GLU A 174 9.64 23.81 34.72
CA GLU A 174 9.72 22.61 35.58
C GLU A 174 9.39 21.27 34.88
N SER A 175 10.34 20.32 34.96
CA SER A 175 10.34 19.05 34.22
C SER A 175 9.43 17.99 34.86
N GLU A 176 8.15 18.00 34.50
CA GLU A 176 7.22 16.93 34.88
C GLU A 176 7.18 15.83 33.82
N ILE A 177 7.41 14.57 34.22
CA ILE A 177 7.39 13.44 33.28
C ILE A 177 6.06 12.69 33.30
N LYS A 178 5.59 12.30 32.11
CA LYS A 178 4.39 11.45 31.93
C LYS A 178 4.73 9.97 32.15
N PHE A 179 3.70 9.13 32.31
CA PHE A 179 3.86 7.70 32.54
C PHE A 179 4.76 6.95 31.51
N PRO A 180 4.67 7.20 30.19
CA PRO A 180 5.60 6.61 29.21
C PRO A 180 7.08 6.89 29.52
N ALA A 181 7.41 8.15 29.78
CA ALA A 181 8.76 8.58 30.12
C ALA A 181 9.20 8.01 31.48
N PHE A 182 8.28 7.87 32.43
CA PHE A 182 8.56 7.24 33.73
C PHE A 182 8.91 5.75 33.59
N MET A 183 8.18 4.98 32.77
CA MET A 183 8.50 3.57 32.50
C MET A 183 9.89 3.41 31.89
N TYR A 184 10.22 4.24 30.89
CA TYR A 184 11.52 4.18 30.22
C TYR A 184 12.66 4.68 31.10
N LEU A 185 12.43 5.70 31.94
CA LEU A 185 13.41 6.14 32.94
C LEU A 185 13.79 5.01 33.90
N ILE A 186 12.82 4.21 34.37
CA ILE A 186 13.12 3.05 35.22
C ILE A 186 14.00 2.05 34.45
N TYR A 187 13.68 1.76 33.19
CA TYR A 187 14.51 0.89 32.34
C TYR A 187 15.96 1.38 32.25
N GLU A 188 16.15 2.66 31.91
CA GLU A 188 17.48 3.27 31.78
C GLU A 188 18.28 3.18 33.09
N VAL A 189 17.64 3.45 34.22
CA VAL A 189 18.28 3.38 35.54
C VAL A 189 18.70 1.95 35.90
N LEU A 190 17.88 0.95 35.58
CA LEU A 190 18.21 -0.45 35.85
C LEU A 190 19.31 -0.99 34.93
N CYS A 191 19.48 -0.41 33.74
CA CYS A 191 20.58 -0.74 32.83
C CYS A 191 21.94 -0.20 33.31
N GLU A 192 22.00 0.97 33.95
CA GLU A 192 23.24 1.54 34.51
C GLU A 192 23.80 0.71 35.69
N MET A 193 23.00 -0.14 36.32
CA MET A 193 23.43 -0.80 37.54
C MET A 193 24.50 -1.88 37.32
N PRO A 194 25.53 -1.95 38.19
CA PRO A 194 26.57 -2.96 38.10
C PRO A 194 25.99 -4.36 38.34
N GLY A 195 26.24 -5.27 37.40
CA GLY A 195 25.71 -6.64 37.45
C GLY A 195 24.25 -6.77 36.96
N SER A 196 23.71 -5.75 36.29
CA SER A 196 22.38 -5.83 35.67
C SER A 196 22.30 -7.00 34.69
N SER A 197 21.18 -7.73 34.76
CA SER A 197 20.86 -8.82 33.83
C SER A 197 20.16 -8.33 32.55
N ILE A 198 19.87 -7.02 32.49
CA ILE A 198 19.32 -6.31 31.35
C ILE A 198 20.50 -5.91 30.46
N SER A 199 20.38 -6.14 29.17
CA SER A 199 21.50 -5.94 28.24
C SER A 199 21.78 -4.47 27.96
N GLY A 200 20.75 -3.61 28.04
CA GLY A 200 20.89 -2.19 27.76
C GLY A 200 21.17 -1.90 26.29
N LYS A 201 20.87 -2.85 25.40
CA LYS A 201 21.15 -2.76 23.96
C LYS A 201 20.28 -1.72 23.24
N PHE A 202 19.15 -1.33 23.83
CA PHE A 202 18.15 -0.45 23.21
C PHE A 202 18.04 0.90 23.95
N ARG A 203 19.14 1.36 24.54
CA ARG A 203 19.25 2.63 25.26
C ARG A 203 19.43 3.79 24.30
N GLY A 204 18.90 4.96 24.67
CA GLY A 204 19.15 6.21 23.95
C GLY A 204 18.35 6.44 22.66
N ILE A 205 17.26 5.70 22.43
CA ILE A 205 16.29 6.03 21.37
C ILE A 205 15.10 6.71 22.08
N SER A 206 14.87 7.98 21.73
CA SER A 206 14.12 8.91 22.57
C SER A 206 12.86 9.44 21.91
N PHE A 207 11.80 9.51 22.71
CA PHE A 207 10.61 10.33 22.51
C PHE A 207 10.93 11.83 22.34
N LYS A 208 11.27 12.26 21.12
CA LYS A 208 11.13 13.66 20.69
C LYS A 208 10.76 13.76 19.19
N PRO A 209 9.83 14.66 18.81
CA PRO A 209 9.85 15.22 17.46
C PRO A 209 11.14 16.02 17.29
N ALA A 210 11.83 15.83 16.17
CA ALA A 210 13.14 16.41 15.90
C ALA A 210 13.16 17.93 16.16
N LYS A 211 14.02 18.36 17.09
CA LYS A 211 14.44 19.77 17.16
C LYS A 211 15.68 19.93 16.29
N ALA A 212 15.57 20.76 15.26
CA ALA A 212 16.71 21.24 14.49
C ALA A 212 17.70 21.97 15.40
N THR A 213 18.93 21.49 15.49
CA THR A 213 20.07 22.21 16.05
C THR A 213 20.72 23.04 14.94
N PRO A 214 20.74 24.38 15.04
CA PRO A 214 21.47 25.22 14.09
C PRO A 214 22.94 25.30 14.53
N GLY A 215 23.83 24.80 13.68
CA GLY A 215 25.26 25.06 13.81
C GLY A 215 26.11 23.80 13.94
N SER A 216 26.34 23.12 12.82
CA SER A 216 27.49 22.23 12.65
C SER A 216 27.91 22.31 11.18
N ALA A 217 29.16 22.70 10.98
CA ALA A 217 29.74 22.97 9.68
C ALA A 217 29.92 21.68 8.84
N ALA A 218 29.62 21.82 7.55
CA ALA A 218 30.06 20.99 6.43
C ALA A 218 29.71 19.49 6.45
N VAL A 219 28.57 19.12 5.86
CA VAL A 219 28.36 17.72 5.44
C VAL A 219 27.62 17.63 4.09
N GLY A 220 28.30 17.98 3.00
CA GLY A 220 27.81 17.75 1.62
C GLY A 220 27.82 16.26 1.24
N GLU A 221 28.36 15.91 0.06
CA GLU A 221 28.48 14.54 -0.50
C GLU A 221 29.12 13.48 0.44
N ASN A 222 29.67 13.90 1.57
CA ASN A 222 30.28 13.04 2.58
C ASN A 222 29.34 12.62 3.72
N SER A 223 28.09 13.11 3.78
CA SER A 223 27.16 12.73 4.83
C SER A 223 26.77 11.26 4.73
N GLU A 224 26.61 10.61 5.87
CA GLU A 224 26.19 9.20 5.93
C GLU A 224 24.84 9.01 5.24
N PHE A 225 23.92 9.97 5.43
CA PHE A 225 22.62 10.02 4.78
C PHE A 225 22.74 10.14 3.25
N TRP A 226 23.63 11.00 2.72
CA TRP A 226 23.83 11.15 1.28
C TRP A 226 24.37 9.87 0.64
N LYS A 227 25.36 9.22 1.28
CA LYS A 227 25.95 7.96 0.80
C LYS A 227 24.91 6.83 0.82
N GLU A 228 24.07 6.79 1.84
CA GLU A 228 22.98 5.82 1.95
C GLU A 228 21.94 6.02 0.84
N LEU A 229 21.49 7.25 0.62
CA LEU A 229 20.55 7.59 -0.46
C LEU A 229 21.12 7.26 -1.83
N ASN A 230 22.40 7.58 -2.09
CA ASN A 230 23.03 7.31 -3.37
C ASN A 230 23.09 5.80 -3.66
N SER A 231 23.46 5.02 -2.65
CA SER A 231 23.47 3.56 -2.77
C SER A 231 22.06 2.99 -2.98
N ALA A 232 21.03 3.55 -2.35
CA ALA A 232 19.65 3.09 -2.52
C ALA A 232 19.11 3.42 -3.92
N PHE A 233 19.32 4.65 -4.41
CA PHE A 233 18.91 5.03 -5.75
C PHE A 233 19.60 4.22 -6.84
N SER A 234 20.87 3.89 -6.67
CA SER A 234 21.59 2.98 -7.58
C SER A 234 20.94 1.60 -7.69
N VAL A 235 20.40 1.06 -6.59
CA VAL A 235 19.66 -0.22 -6.59
C VAL A 235 18.31 -0.05 -7.29
N LEU A 236 17.59 1.03 -7.02
CA LEU A 236 16.29 1.32 -7.64
C LEU A 236 16.39 1.49 -9.17
N GLU A 237 17.47 2.08 -9.69
CA GLU A 237 17.72 2.14 -11.13
C GLU A 237 17.87 0.74 -11.74
N ALA A 238 18.65 -0.13 -11.08
CA ALA A 238 18.83 -1.50 -11.53
C ALA A 238 17.52 -2.30 -11.50
N ASP A 239 16.69 -2.07 -10.47
CA ASP A 239 15.37 -2.69 -10.37
C ASP A 239 14.42 -2.16 -11.44
N PHE A 240 14.36 -0.85 -11.68
CA PHE A 240 13.52 -0.26 -12.74
C PHE A 240 13.88 -0.81 -14.12
N VAL A 241 15.16 -0.86 -14.47
CA VAL A 241 15.65 -1.43 -15.74
C VAL A 241 15.30 -2.91 -15.89
N ARG A 242 15.20 -3.65 -14.77
CA ARG A 242 14.78 -5.05 -14.78
C ARG A 242 13.28 -5.20 -15.01
N PHE A 243 12.47 -4.28 -14.50
CA PHE A 243 11.03 -4.28 -14.68
C PHE A 243 10.61 -3.78 -16.07
N ASP A 244 11.30 -2.79 -16.65
CA ASP A 244 11.08 -2.27 -18.01
C ASP A 244 11.62 -3.25 -19.06
N GLN A 245 10.82 -4.28 -19.39
CA GLN A 245 11.26 -5.40 -20.25
C GLN A 245 11.37 -4.97 -21.71
N ASP A 246 10.49 -4.08 -22.16
CA ASP A 246 10.47 -3.58 -23.53
C ASP A 246 11.38 -2.34 -23.73
N ARG A 247 11.97 -1.82 -22.65
CA ARG A 247 12.88 -0.67 -22.61
C ARG A 247 12.22 0.61 -23.14
N ASN A 248 10.92 0.74 -22.92
CA ASN A 248 10.16 1.91 -23.35
C ASN A 248 10.29 3.10 -22.37
N GLY A 249 10.98 2.90 -21.24
CA GLY A 249 11.21 3.92 -20.21
C GLY A 249 10.07 4.07 -19.20
N PHE A 250 9.09 3.17 -19.24
CA PHE A 250 7.95 3.05 -18.34
C PHE A 250 7.76 1.59 -17.94
N VAL A 251 7.16 1.36 -16.78
CA VAL A 251 6.83 0.01 -16.29
C VAL A 251 5.32 -0.14 -16.22
N ASP A 252 4.76 -1.08 -16.99
CA ASP A 252 3.33 -1.39 -16.93
C ASP A 252 2.99 -2.53 -15.93
N TYR A 253 1.71 -2.64 -15.59
CA TYR A 253 1.27 -3.65 -14.61
C TYR A 253 1.60 -5.10 -15.05
N THR A 254 1.56 -5.38 -16.36
CA THR A 254 1.91 -6.68 -16.94
C THR A 254 3.39 -6.98 -16.71
N GLU A 255 4.25 -6.01 -16.95
CA GLU A 255 5.69 -6.13 -16.73
C GLU A 255 6.01 -6.39 -15.26
N ILE A 256 5.33 -5.73 -14.32
CA ILE A 256 5.44 -6.02 -12.89
C ILE A 256 5.01 -7.47 -12.59
N THR A 257 3.84 -7.90 -13.07
CA THR A 257 3.35 -9.26 -12.80
C THR A 257 4.26 -10.36 -13.36
N ASN A 258 4.95 -10.09 -14.46
CA ASN A 258 5.87 -11.02 -15.12
C ASN A 258 7.25 -11.04 -14.45
N ALA A 259 7.70 -9.91 -13.92
CA ALA A 259 9.00 -9.78 -13.27
C ALA A 259 8.98 -10.18 -11.77
N ILE A 260 7.81 -10.34 -11.16
CA ILE A 260 7.70 -10.88 -9.79
C ILE A 260 8.23 -12.32 -9.74
N PRO A 261 9.16 -12.63 -8.81
CA PRO A 261 9.65 -13.99 -8.59
C PRO A 261 8.52 -15.00 -8.34
N PRO A 262 8.62 -16.25 -8.81
CA PRO A 262 7.79 -17.33 -8.26
C PRO A 262 8.02 -17.39 -6.74
N THR A 263 6.92 -17.33 -5.98
CA THR A 263 6.93 -17.02 -4.54
C THR A 263 7.82 -17.96 -3.72
N ARG A 264 8.46 -17.41 -2.68
CA ARG A 264 9.10 -18.20 -1.62
C ARG A 264 8.07 -19.18 -1.02
N PRO A 265 8.46 -20.39 -0.59
CA PRO A 265 7.53 -21.34 0.03
C PRO A 265 6.87 -20.70 1.26
N GLY A 266 5.54 -20.55 1.22
CA GLY A 266 4.72 -19.92 2.26
C GLY A 266 4.05 -18.58 1.90
N TYR A 267 4.25 -18.06 0.68
CA TYR A 267 3.64 -16.80 0.21
C TYR A 267 2.60 -17.03 -0.90
N ASP A 268 1.37 -16.52 -0.70
CA ASP A 268 0.31 -16.55 -1.71
C ASP A 268 0.52 -15.44 -2.75
N ARG A 269 0.73 -15.85 -4.01
CA ARG A 269 0.96 -14.95 -5.15
C ARG A 269 -0.26 -14.06 -5.41
N LEU A 270 -1.47 -14.53 -5.11
CA LEU A 270 -2.70 -13.76 -5.33
C LEU A 270 -2.79 -12.53 -4.42
N ASP A 271 -2.34 -12.67 -3.18
CA ASP A 271 -2.40 -11.62 -2.16
C ASP A 271 -1.39 -10.50 -2.44
N THR A 272 -0.16 -10.84 -2.85
CA THR A 272 0.85 -9.86 -3.29
C THR A 272 0.38 -9.10 -4.54
N LEU A 273 -0.19 -9.79 -5.53
CA LEU A 273 -0.71 -9.14 -6.73
C LEU A 273 -1.88 -8.21 -6.43
N SER A 274 -2.76 -8.58 -5.50
CA SER A 274 -3.91 -7.74 -5.11
C SER A 274 -3.48 -6.45 -4.40
N ARG A 275 -2.53 -6.54 -3.46
CA ARG A 275 -1.93 -5.36 -2.81
C ARG A 275 -1.21 -4.47 -3.81
N LEU A 276 -0.44 -5.09 -4.72
CA LEU A 276 0.33 -4.36 -5.70
C LEU A 276 -0.56 -3.67 -6.73
N GLN A 277 -1.65 -4.31 -7.14
CA GLN A 277 -2.64 -3.70 -8.02
C GLN A 277 -3.23 -2.44 -7.38
N HIS A 278 -3.54 -2.47 -6.08
CA HIS A 278 -4.05 -1.29 -5.39
C HIS A 278 -3.00 -0.17 -5.31
N ALA A 279 -1.77 -0.51 -4.92
CA ALA A 279 -0.67 0.44 -4.82
C ALA A 279 -0.30 1.07 -6.18
N PHE A 280 -0.27 0.27 -7.26
CA PHE A 280 -0.01 0.73 -8.63
C PHE A 280 -0.97 1.84 -9.04
N HIS A 281 -2.27 1.68 -8.78
CA HIS A 281 -3.28 2.70 -9.12
C HIS A 281 -3.19 3.98 -8.28
N GLN A 282 -2.64 3.91 -7.06
CA GLN A 282 -2.43 5.09 -6.23
C GLN A 282 -1.21 5.90 -6.67
N VAL A 283 -0.25 5.23 -7.28
CA VAL A 283 1.08 5.77 -7.60
C VAL A 283 1.15 6.28 -9.04
N ASP A 284 0.30 5.76 -9.94
CA ASP A 284 0.05 6.28 -11.28
C ASP A 284 -0.68 7.64 -11.21
N LEU A 285 0.09 8.71 -10.93
CA LEU A 285 -0.44 10.04 -10.69
C LEU A 285 -0.98 10.68 -11.97
N ASN A 286 -0.33 10.41 -13.08
CA ASN A 286 -0.70 10.93 -14.39
C ASN A 286 -1.83 10.11 -15.06
N GLN A 287 -2.22 8.98 -14.45
CA GLN A 287 -3.25 8.03 -14.87
C GLN A 287 -3.02 7.44 -16.26
N ASP A 288 -1.75 7.30 -16.67
CA ASP A 288 -1.36 6.76 -17.96
C ASP A 288 -1.27 5.22 -17.97
N GLN A 289 -1.55 4.58 -16.83
CA GLN A 289 -1.52 3.13 -16.60
C GLN A 289 -0.13 2.50 -16.72
N THR A 290 0.91 3.33 -16.65
CA THR A 290 2.31 2.95 -16.60
C THR A 290 3.00 3.73 -15.49
N LEU A 291 4.18 3.28 -15.06
CA LEU A 291 4.96 3.99 -14.05
C LEU A 291 6.24 4.50 -14.69
N ASP A 292 6.45 5.81 -14.65
CA ASP A 292 7.77 6.36 -14.89
C ASP A 292 8.74 5.99 -13.74
N PHE A 293 10.03 6.31 -13.87
CA PHE A 293 11.02 5.97 -12.84
C PHE A 293 10.67 6.55 -11.46
N TYR A 294 10.12 7.75 -11.40
CA TYR A 294 9.80 8.42 -10.14
C TYR A 294 8.54 7.83 -9.50
N GLU A 295 7.54 7.51 -10.31
CA GLU A 295 6.34 6.78 -9.88
C GLU A 295 6.74 5.37 -9.41
N PHE A 296 7.63 4.68 -10.11
CA PHE A 296 8.16 3.40 -9.66
C PHE A 296 8.89 3.51 -8.31
N CYS A 297 9.75 4.51 -8.10
CA CYS A 297 10.38 4.75 -6.80
C CYS A 297 9.33 4.95 -5.69
N TYR A 298 8.23 5.66 -5.99
CA TYR A 298 7.14 5.86 -5.04
C TYR A 298 6.37 4.56 -4.75
N LEU A 299 6.14 3.71 -5.75
CA LEU A 299 5.56 2.39 -5.55
C LEU A 299 6.43 1.56 -4.62
N CYS A 300 7.75 1.55 -4.85
CA CYS A 300 8.71 0.85 -4.01
C CYS A 300 8.71 1.39 -2.57
N PHE A 301 8.56 2.70 -2.40
CA PHE A 301 8.43 3.35 -1.10
C PHE A 301 7.16 2.91 -0.35
N MET A 302 6.00 3.00 -1.00
CA MET A 302 4.71 2.54 -0.44
C MET A 302 4.75 1.07 -0.04
N MET A 303 5.38 0.24 -0.88
CA MET A 303 5.55 -1.18 -0.62
C MET A 303 6.52 -1.46 0.53
N THR A 304 7.43 -0.53 0.85
CA THR A 304 8.34 -0.63 2.00
C THR A 304 7.60 -0.38 3.32
N GLN A 305 6.68 0.60 3.35
CA GLN A 305 5.85 0.90 4.53
C GLN A 305 4.94 -0.27 4.91
N ASN A 306 4.36 -0.94 3.91
CA ASN A 306 3.56 -2.17 4.13
C ASN A 306 4.44 -3.43 4.22
N GLY A 307 5.77 -3.27 4.24
CA GLY A 307 6.80 -4.29 4.33
C GLY A 307 6.93 -5.23 3.11
N SER A 308 6.13 -5.09 2.06
CA SER A 308 6.09 -5.92 0.84
C SER A 308 7.13 -5.58 -0.24
N TYR A 309 8.07 -4.66 -0.02
CA TYR A 309 9.12 -4.36 -1.01
C TYR A 309 10.00 -5.59 -1.34
N LEU A 310 10.28 -6.44 -0.35
CA LEU A 310 11.00 -7.71 -0.57
C LEU A 310 10.24 -8.71 -1.44
N ASP A 311 8.93 -8.51 -1.64
CA ASP A 311 8.11 -9.35 -2.52
C ASP A 311 8.28 -8.96 -4.01
N LEU A 312 8.89 -7.79 -4.29
CA LEU A 312 9.15 -7.27 -5.64
C LEU A 312 10.53 -7.65 -6.20
N VAL A 313 11.55 -7.83 -5.35
CA VAL A 313 12.96 -7.90 -5.77
C VAL A 313 13.70 -9.14 -5.27
N HIS A 314 14.59 -9.69 -6.11
CA HIS A 314 15.32 -10.93 -5.82
C HIS A 314 16.55 -10.76 -4.90
N GLN A 315 17.17 -9.57 -4.85
CA GLN A 315 18.46 -9.37 -4.18
C GLN A 315 18.29 -8.85 -2.75
N THR A 316 18.64 -9.68 -1.77
CA THR A 316 18.43 -9.40 -0.33
C THR A 316 19.28 -8.24 0.19
N GLU A 317 20.49 -8.03 -0.35
CA GLU A 317 21.41 -7.00 0.13
C GLU A 317 21.08 -5.60 -0.42
N GLY A 318 20.75 -5.50 -1.71
CA GLY A 318 20.29 -4.23 -2.31
C GLY A 318 18.94 -3.79 -1.75
N ALA A 319 18.01 -4.72 -1.52
CA ALA A 319 16.70 -4.41 -0.99
C ALA A 319 16.73 -3.89 0.46
N ALA A 320 17.66 -4.39 1.29
CA ALA A 320 17.88 -3.87 2.64
C ALA A 320 18.35 -2.41 2.63
N LYS A 321 19.21 -2.02 1.69
CA LYS A 321 19.68 -0.64 1.53
C LYS A 321 18.55 0.31 1.12
N VAL A 322 17.72 -0.10 0.16
CA VAL A 322 16.55 0.68 -0.27
C VAL A 322 15.55 0.85 0.87
N LYS A 323 15.27 -0.23 1.60
CA LYS A 323 14.37 -0.21 2.76
C LYS A 323 14.85 0.76 3.84
N LYS A 324 16.12 0.68 4.24
CA LYS A 324 16.73 1.58 5.24
C LYS A 324 16.63 3.05 4.79
N ALA A 325 17.00 3.32 3.53
CA ALA A 325 16.93 4.66 2.97
C ALA A 325 15.50 5.21 2.93
N PHE A 326 14.51 4.42 2.54
CA PHE A 326 13.12 4.85 2.48
C PHE A 326 12.49 5.08 3.84
N ILE A 327 12.84 4.30 4.86
CA ILE A 327 12.46 4.60 6.25
C ILE A 327 13.02 5.96 6.63
N ASN A 328 14.32 6.19 6.42
CA ASN A 328 14.96 7.46 6.75
C ASN A 328 14.36 8.66 5.99
N ILE A 329 13.99 8.49 4.71
CA ILE A 329 13.29 9.53 3.93
C ILE A 329 11.90 9.82 4.52
N HIS A 330 11.12 8.80 4.86
CA HIS A 330 9.78 8.96 5.43
C HIS A 330 9.84 9.68 6.78
N THR A 331 10.74 9.25 7.66
CA THR A 331 11.00 9.86 8.97
C THR A 331 11.39 11.32 8.83
N CYS A 332 12.29 11.64 7.91
CA CYS A 332 12.65 13.02 7.63
C CYS A 332 11.45 13.82 7.12
N TYR A 333 10.73 13.31 6.12
CA TYR A 333 9.59 14.02 5.53
C TYR A 333 8.54 14.38 6.58
N ARG A 334 8.18 13.45 7.47
CA ARG A 334 7.23 13.71 8.56
C ARG A 334 7.77 14.66 9.62
N SER A 335 9.07 14.59 9.94
CA SER A 335 9.67 15.46 10.94
C SER A 335 9.66 16.95 10.55
N PHE A 336 9.59 17.24 9.25
CA PHE A 336 9.54 18.60 8.71
C PHE A 336 8.14 19.03 8.24
N ASP A 337 7.13 18.14 8.23
CA ASP A 337 5.73 18.42 7.89
C ASP A 337 4.97 18.90 9.13
N ALA A 338 5.14 20.18 9.49
CA ALA A 338 4.72 20.71 10.79
C ALA A 338 3.20 20.82 10.97
N ASP A 339 2.45 20.87 9.87
CA ASP A 339 0.98 20.91 9.88
C ASP A 339 0.33 19.54 9.58
N HIS A 340 1.15 18.49 9.44
CA HIS A 340 0.74 17.09 9.24
C HIS A 340 -0.18 16.88 8.04
N ASN A 341 -0.07 17.73 7.02
CA ASN A 341 -0.92 17.66 5.84
C ASN A 341 -0.33 16.74 4.74
N ASN A 342 0.81 16.09 5.01
CA ASN A 342 1.64 15.31 4.09
C ASN A 342 2.16 16.13 2.90
N ARG A 343 2.52 17.39 3.13
CA ARG A 343 3.06 18.29 2.11
C ARG A 343 4.05 19.26 2.75
N LEU A 344 5.28 19.23 2.28
CA LEU A 344 6.29 20.21 2.73
C LEU A 344 6.06 21.55 2.04
N THR A 345 5.98 22.59 2.85
CA THR A 345 6.09 23.98 2.42
C THR A 345 7.53 24.29 1.99
N TYR A 346 7.72 25.44 1.33
CA TYR A 346 9.03 25.89 0.89
C TYR A 346 10.00 26.05 2.06
N ASP A 347 9.54 26.67 3.15
CA ASP A 347 10.36 26.95 4.33
C ASP A 347 10.80 25.64 5.02
N GLU A 348 9.89 24.67 5.12
CA GLU A 348 10.18 23.34 5.69
C GLU A 348 11.17 22.54 4.85
N LEU A 349 11.06 22.66 3.52
CA LEU A 349 11.98 22.02 2.59
C LEU A 349 13.38 22.63 2.63
N GLU A 350 13.48 23.96 2.76
CA GLU A 350 14.75 24.65 2.93
C GLU A 350 15.39 24.28 4.27
N MET A 351 14.61 24.19 5.36
CA MET A 351 15.08 23.68 6.64
C MET A 351 15.57 22.23 6.54
N PHE A 352 14.84 21.36 5.84
CA PHE A 352 15.25 19.98 5.60
C PHE A 352 16.59 19.92 4.87
N CYS A 353 16.74 20.66 3.76
CA CYS A 353 17.99 20.65 2.98
C CYS A 353 19.18 21.19 3.78
N ASN A 354 18.97 22.27 4.55
CA ASN A 354 20.01 22.83 5.40
C ASN A 354 20.37 21.89 6.57
N SER A 355 19.38 21.19 7.14
CA SER A 355 19.61 20.25 8.25
C SER A 355 20.30 18.97 7.81
N GLN A 356 19.97 18.42 6.64
CA GLN A 356 20.46 17.11 6.18
C GLN A 356 21.69 17.19 5.27
N PHE A 357 21.86 18.30 4.54
CA PHE A 357 22.94 18.47 3.55
C PHE A 357 23.80 19.71 3.78
N GLY A 358 23.47 20.56 4.77
CA GLY A 358 24.29 21.70 5.22
C GLY A 358 24.40 22.90 4.27
N ILE A 359 24.08 22.75 2.98
CA ILE A 359 24.04 23.80 1.96
C ILE A 359 22.95 23.44 0.95
N VAL A 360 22.11 24.40 0.55
CA VAL A 360 21.25 24.26 -0.65
C VAL A 360 22.14 24.31 -1.91
N PRO A 361 22.24 23.22 -2.70
CA PRO A 361 23.05 23.21 -3.90
C PRO A 361 22.65 24.32 -4.88
N PRO A 362 23.60 25.04 -5.52
CA PRO A 362 23.29 26.20 -6.36
C PRO A 362 22.43 25.87 -7.59
N ASN A 363 22.47 24.62 -8.05
CA ASN A 363 21.59 24.08 -9.10
C ASN A 363 20.12 23.92 -8.68
N LEU A 364 19.83 23.99 -7.38
CA LEU A 364 18.47 23.96 -6.85
C LEU A 364 17.90 25.32 -6.53
N GLN A 365 18.72 26.37 -6.32
CA GLN A 365 18.19 27.72 -6.10
C GLN A 365 17.29 28.19 -7.26
N SER A 366 17.60 27.81 -8.50
CA SER A 366 16.75 28.07 -9.66
C SER A 366 15.46 27.23 -9.67
N LEU A 367 15.54 25.93 -9.36
CA LEU A 367 14.38 25.05 -9.26
C LEU A 367 13.43 25.49 -8.13
N PHE A 368 13.99 25.90 -7.00
CA PHE A 368 13.31 26.45 -5.83
C PHE A 368 12.65 27.80 -6.15
N GLY A 369 13.33 28.67 -6.91
CA GLY A 369 12.75 29.91 -7.43
C GLY A 369 11.56 29.67 -8.37
N GLU A 370 11.62 28.65 -9.24
CA GLU A 370 10.51 28.27 -10.11
C GLU A 370 9.32 27.69 -9.34
N ILE A 371 9.57 26.85 -8.33
CA ILE A 371 8.53 26.28 -7.45
C ILE A 371 7.87 27.40 -6.63
N ALA A 372 8.66 28.34 -6.09
CA ALA A 372 8.15 29.51 -5.37
C ALA A 372 7.29 30.43 -6.26
N GLN A 373 7.73 30.71 -7.49
CA GLN A 373 6.93 31.48 -8.46
C GLN A 373 5.62 30.78 -8.81
N LYS A 374 5.65 29.46 -9.07
CA LYS A 374 4.45 28.66 -9.37
C LYS A 374 3.50 28.60 -8.17
N SER A 375 4.03 28.49 -6.94
CA SER A 375 3.23 28.48 -5.70
C SER A 375 2.56 29.82 -5.42
N ALA A 376 3.28 30.93 -5.63
CA ALA A 376 2.75 32.28 -5.51
C ALA A 376 1.60 32.53 -6.52
N SER A 377 1.72 32.03 -7.75
CA SER A 377 0.67 32.16 -8.76
C SER A 377 -0.57 31.28 -8.52
N ALA A 378 -0.46 30.24 -7.69
CA ALA A 378 -1.54 29.30 -7.37
C ALA A 378 -2.14 29.51 -5.97
N GLY A 379 -1.85 30.64 -5.31
CA GLY A 379 -2.38 30.95 -3.97
C GLY A 379 -1.91 30.00 -2.86
N GLY A 380 -0.66 29.51 -2.94
CA GLY A 380 -0.11 28.59 -1.94
C GLY A 380 -0.52 27.12 -2.12
N GLN A 381 -1.18 26.76 -3.23
CA GLN A 381 -1.57 25.37 -3.51
C GLN A 381 -0.44 24.49 -4.08
N VAL A 382 0.74 25.03 -4.42
CA VAL A 382 1.87 24.22 -4.87
C VAL A 382 2.67 23.79 -3.65
N ALA A 383 2.19 22.73 -3.03
CA ALA A 383 2.86 22.02 -1.96
C ALA A 383 3.59 20.80 -2.53
N LEU A 384 4.72 20.44 -1.93
CA LEU A 384 5.58 19.37 -2.42
C LEU A 384 5.10 18.04 -1.82
N ASP A 385 4.22 17.36 -2.57
CA ASP A 385 3.81 15.99 -2.22
C ASP A 385 5.01 15.04 -2.22
N LEU A 386 4.85 13.91 -1.55
CA LEU A 386 5.91 12.94 -1.32
C LEU A 386 6.56 12.43 -2.62
N VAL A 387 5.81 12.39 -3.73
CA VAL A 387 6.33 11.99 -5.06
C VAL A 387 7.25 13.06 -5.64
N ARG A 388 6.84 14.34 -5.60
CA ARG A 388 7.71 15.46 -6.01
C ARG A 388 8.93 15.55 -5.10
N PHE A 389 8.80 15.19 -3.83
CA PHE A 389 9.90 15.23 -2.87
C PHE A 389 10.92 14.13 -3.16
N MET A 390 10.47 12.92 -3.46
CA MET A 390 11.34 11.83 -3.91
C MET A 390 12.09 12.17 -5.19
N LYS A 391 11.42 12.82 -6.15
CA LYS A 391 12.07 13.33 -7.36
C LYS A 391 13.16 14.36 -7.03
N LEU A 392 12.90 15.29 -6.12
CA LEU A 392 13.88 16.29 -5.66
C LEU A 392 15.09 15.61 -5.00
N LEU A 393 14.87 14.64 -4.12
CA LEU A 393 15.94 13.87 -3.46
C LEU A 393 16.81 13.11 -4.45
N TYR A 394 16.21 12.50 -5.47
CA TYR A 394 16.97 11.83 -6.51
C TYR A 394 17.83 12.82 -7.31
N VAL A 395 17.29 14.00 -7.65
CA VAL A 395 18.04 15.07 -8.34
C VAL A 395 19.21 15.59 -7.51
N LEU A 396 19.02 15.68 -6.20
CA LEU A 396 20.02 16.12 -5.22
C LEU A 396 21.21 15.16 -5.14
N VAL A 397 20.90 13.86 -5.03
CA VAL A 397 21.89 12.84 -4.71
C VAL A 397 22.54 12.27 -5.96
N CYS A 398 21.80 12.24 -7.08
CA CYS A 398 22.20 11.59 -8.33
C CYS A 398 22.09 12.54 -9.55
N PRO A 399 22.74 13.74 -9.53
CA PRO A 399 22.54 14.77 -10.56
C PRO A 399 23.01 14.38 -11.97
N THR A 400 23.92 13.40 -12.07
CA THR A 400 24.48 12.91 -13.34
C THR A 400 24.02 11.50 -13.72
N ALA A 401 23.12 10.91 -12.94
CA ALA A 401 22.70 9.53 -13.12
C ALA A 401 21.75 9.33 -14.32
N GLN A 402 21.47 8.06 -14.66
CA GLN A 402 20.75 7.70 -15.88
C GLN A 402 19.35 8.32 -15.95
N PHE A 403 18.66 8.40 -14.81
CA PHE A 403 17.30 8.93 -14.71
C PHE A 403 17.24 10.38 -14.20
N ALA A 404 18.36 11.11 -14.22
CA ALA A 404 18.40 12.53 -13.85
C ALA A 404 17.52 13.35 -14.82
N PRO A 405 16.74 14.36 -14.39
CA PRO A 405 15.78 15.08 -15.24
C PRO A 405 16.39 15.73 -16.49
N THR A 406 17.69 16.05 -16.45
CA THR A 406 18.45 16.57 -17.59
C THR A 406 18.71 15.53 -18.69
N ARG A 407 18.59 14.24 -18.37
CA ARG A 407 18.84 13.08 -19.25
C ARG A 407 17.62 12.18 -19.43
N TYR A 408 16.71 12.20 -18.46
CA TYR A 408 15.45 11.47 -18.44
C TYR A 408 14.30 12.46 -18.44
N SER A 409 13.75 12.65 -19.63
CA SER A 409 12.47 13.31 -19.83
C SER A 409 11.51 12.23 -20.32
N PRO A 410 10.74 11.56 -19.44
CA PRO A 410 9.67 10.70 -19.90
C PRO A 410 8.77 11.61 -20.74
N GLY A 411 8.73 11.35 -22.05
CA GLY A 411 7.90 12.15 -22.93
C GLY A 411 6.47 12.13 -22.43
N LYS A 412 5.66 13.14 -22.78
CA LYS A 412 4.21 12.94 -22.78
C LYS A 412 3.97 11.74 -23.68
N ARG A 413 3.72 10.56 -23.10
CA ARG A 413 3.30 9.42 -23.89
C ARG A 413 1.98 9.85 -24.51
N THR A 414 1.97 9.97 -25.82
CA THR A 414 0.74 10.09 -26.60
C THR A 414 -0.22 9.07 -26.05
N VAL A 415 -1.38 9.53 -25.54
CA VAL A 415 -2.52 8.72 -25.13
C VAL A 415 -2.50 7.43 -25.94
N ASN A 416 -2.29 6.31 -25.24
CA ASN A 416 -2.20 5.00 -25.85
C ASN A 416 -3.39 4.89 -26.82
N GLN A 417 -3.14 4.88 -28.14
CA GLN A 417 -4.20 4.89 -29.17
C GLN A 417 -5.11 3.66 -29.08
N GLN A 418 -4.80 2.73 -28.18
CA GLN A 418 -5.56 1.52 -27.88
C GLN A 418 -6.57 1.71 -26.74
N VAL A 419 -6.47 2.73 -25.88
CA VAL A 419 -7.46 2.99 -24.82
C VAL A 419 -8.57 3.88 -25.38
N ILE A 420 -9.78 3.32 -25.50
CA ILE A 420 -10.92 4.03 -26.07
C ILE A 420 -11.96 4.37 -24.99
N SER A 421 -12.40 5.62 -25.00
CA SER A 421 -13.62 6.06 -24.32
C SER A 421 -14.74 6.06 -25.34
N ILE A 422 -15.72 5.18 -25.17
CA ILE A 422 -16.91 5.21 -26.03
C ILE A 422 -17.84 6.26 -25.44
N LEU A 423 -18.31 7.23 -26.23
CA LEU A 423 -19.39 8.11 -25.77
C LEU A 423 -20.71 7.35 -25.75
N LYS A 424 -21.62 7.71 -24.85
CA LYS A 424 -22.97 7.14 -24.86
C LYS A 424 -23.55 7.40 -26.25
N PRO A 425 -23.96 6.37 -27.00
CA PRO A 425 -24.49 6.60 -28.33
C PRO A 425 -25.72 7.51 -28.22
N PRO A 426 -25.90 8.46 -29.16
CA PRO A 426 -27.16 9.16 -29.27
C PRO A 426 -28.30 8.13 -29.39
N LYS A 427 -29.51 8.47 -28.93
CA LYS A 427 -30.68 7.59 -29.12
C LYS A 427 -30.74 7.22 -30.60
N SER A 428 -30.53 5.95 -30.93
CA SER A 428 -30.55 5.51 -32.31
C SER A 428 -31.97 5.61 -32.84
N ASP A 429 -32.10 6.13 -34.05
CA ASP A 429 -33.30 5.93 -34.87
C ASP A 429 -33.27 4.46 -35.32
N ARG A 430 -33.75 3.57 -34.45
CA ARG A 430 -33.85 2.14 -34.76
C ARG A 430 -34.64 1.97 -36.07
N PRO A 431 -34.16 1.13 -37.00
CA PRO A 431 -34.93 0.80 -38.18
C PRO A 431 -36.29 0.22 -37.80
N PRO A 432 -37.33 0.37 -38.64
CA PRO A 432 -38.62 -0.23 -38.39
C PRO A 432 -38.54 -1.75 -38.44
N ARG A 433 -39.47 -2.42 -37.74
CA ARG A 433 -39.66 -3.87 -37.89
C ARG A 433 -40.39 -4.20 -39.18
N PHE A 434 -39.89 -5.19 -39.92
CA PHE A 434 -40.48 -5.70 -41.13
C PHE A 434 -41.34 -6.93 -40.81
N LYS A 435 -42.65 -6.85 -41.11
CA LYS A 435 -43.60 -7.96 -40.90
C LYS A 435 -43.26 -9.20 -41.75
N VAL A 436 -42.71 -8.99 -42.94
CA VAL A 436 -42.32 -10.06 -43.87
C VAL A 436 -40.95 -9.75 -44.43
N VAL A 437 -39.98 -10.62 -44.12
CA VAL A 437 -38.65 -10.55 -44.71
C VAL A 437 -38.64 -11.31 -46.04
N VAL A 438 -38.23 -10.61 -47.10
CA VAL A 438 -38.10 -11.16 -48.45
C VAL A 438 -36.61 -11.22 -48.81
N PRO A 439 -35.99 -12.41 -48.87
CA PRO A 439 -34.54 -12.55 -49.06
C PRO A 439 -33.97 -11.80 -50.27
N SER A 440 -34.71 -11.72 -51.38
CA SER A 440 -34.26 -11.03 -52.61
C SER A 440 -34.14 -9.51 -52.46
N LYS A 441 -34.73 -8.90 -51.42
CA LYS A 441 -34.58 -7.47 -51.12
C LYS A 441 -33.30 -7.15 -50.33
N PHE A 442 -32.62 -8.17 -49.80
CA PHE A 442 -31.37 -7.97 -49.08
C PHE A 442 -30.20 -7.84 -50.05
N VAL A 443 -29.57 -6.67 -50.05
CA VAL A 443 -28.36 -6.41 -50.82
C VAL A 443 -27.16 -6.67 -49.93
N LYS A 444 -26.49 -7.80 -50.16
CA LYS A 444 -25.31 -8.24 -49.41
C LYS A 444 -24.10 -7.35 -49.73
N GLU A 445 -23.43 -6.85 -48.70
CA GLU A 445 -22.26 -5.97 -48.83
C GLU A 445 -20.97 -6.66 -48.34
N LYS A 446 -20.94 -7.11 -47.07
CA LYS A 446 -19.71 -7.63 -46.44
C LYS A 446 -20.01 -8.85 -45.56
N LEU A 447 -19.17 -9.88 -45.61
CA LEU A 447 -19.22 -10.99 -44.66
C LEU A 447 -18.75 -10.51 -43.27
N LEU A 448 -19.58 -10.71 -42.24
CA LEU A 448 -19.25 -10.38 -40.85
C LEU A 448 -18.74 -11.60 -40.07
N GLY A 449 -19.30 -12.78 -40.31
CA GLY A 449 -18.87 -14.01 -39.63
C GLY A 449 -19.50 -15.27 -40.22
N GLN A 450 -18.83 -16.40 -40.06
CA GLN A 450 -19.30 -17.71 -40.50
C GLN A 450 -18.95 -18.75 -39.43
N GLY A 451 -19.93 -19.54 -38.99
CA GLY A 451 -19.72 -20.58 -37.97
C GLY A 451 -20.79 -21.67 -38.01
N GLY A 452 -20.79 -22.53 -36.99
CA GLY A 452 -21.72 -23.67 -36.89
C GLY A 452 -23.21 -23.28 -36.82
N GLN A 453 -23.51 -22.04 -36.47
CA GLN A 453 -24.86 -21.47 -36.41
C GLN A 453 -25.18 -20.61 -37.66
N GLY A 454 -24.53 -20.85 -38.79
CA GLY A 454 -24.78 -20.14 -40.04
C GLY A 454 -23.83 -18.97 -40.32
N THR A 455 -24.20 -18.17 -41.32
CA THR A 455 -23.37 -17.11 -41.89
C THR A 455 -24.04 -15.76 -41.72
N VAL A 456 -23.28 -14.74 -41.31
CA VAL A 456 -23.77 -13.38 -41.06
C VAL A 456 -23.15 -12.40 -42.06
N TYR A 457 -23.99 -11.62 -42.72
CA TYR A 457 -23.59 -10.59 -43.68
C TYR A 457 -24.10 -9.21 -43.25
N LYS A 458 -23.25 -8.19 -43.38
CA LYS A 458 -23.67 -6.79 -43.45
C LYS A 458 -24.28 -6.53 -44.82
N GLY A 459 -25.37 -5.78 -44.86
CA GLY A 459 -25.96 -5.32 -46.12
C GLY A 459 -27.03 -4.26 -45.91
N LYS A 460 -27.78 -4.00 -46.98
CA LYS A 460 -28.93 -3.10 -46.98
C LYS A 460 -30.23 -3.86 -47.19
N TYR A 461 -31.24 -3.50 -46.43
CA TYR A 461 -32.60 -3.99 -46.59
C TYR A 461 -33.57 -2.81 -46.57
N GLU A 462 -34.28 -2.61 -47.69
CA GLU A 462 -35.21 -1.47 -47.88
C GLU A 462 -34.59 -0.10 -47.52
N GLY A 463 -33.31 0.08 -47.83
CA GLY A 463 -32.56 1.32 -47.57
C GLY A 463 -31.86 1.40 -46.21
N PHE A 464 -32.19 0.52 -45.26
CA PHE A 464 -31.57 0.49 -43.93
C PHE A 464 -30.35 -0.44 -43.90
N SER A 465 -29.31 -0.05 -43.16
CA SER A 465 -28.15 -0.93 -42.91
C SER A 465 -28.49 -1.97 -41.85
N VAL A 466 -28.28 -3.25 -42.16
CA VAL A 466 -28.68 -4.38 -41.32
C VAL A 466 -27.63 -5.49 -41.31
N ALA A 467 -27.66 -6.34 -40.28
CA ALA A 467 -26.94 -7.61 -40.24
C ALA A 467 -27.93 -8.76 -40.50
N ALA A 468 -27.68 -9.53 -41.56
CA ALA A 468 -28.48 -10.68 -41.97
C ALA A 468 -27.77 -11.98 -41.60
N LYS A 469 -28.36 -12.78 -40.70
CA LYS A 469 -27.90 -14.13 -40.37
C LYS A 469 -28.70 -15.15 -41.17
N THR A 470 -28.02 -15.99 -41.94
CA THR A 470 -28.61 -17.07 -42.75
C THR A 470 -28.11 -18.43 -42.27
N MET A 471 -29.04 -19.31 -41.88
CA MET A 471 -28.75 -20.72 -41.60
C MET A 471 -28.74 -21.51 -42.93
N LEU A 472 -27.68 -22.27 -43.19
CA LEU A 472 -27.57 -23.15 -44.35
C LEU A 472 -28.08 -24.55 -43.96
N GLY A 473 -29.14 -25.03 -44.60
CA GLY A 473 -29.61 -26.42 -44.46
C GLY A 473 -31.12 -26.57 -44.35
N ASN A 474 -31.59 -27.82 -44.40
CA ASN A 474 -32.97 -28.21 -44.12
C ASN A 474 -33.08 -28.56 -42.63
N PRO A 475 -33.50 -27.64 -41.75
CA PRO A 475 -33.67 -27.94 -40.32
C PRO A 475 -34.80 -28.98 -40.14
N ASP A 476 -34.66 -29.86 -39.16
CA ASP A 476 -35.75 -30.76 -38.77
C ASP A 476 -36.91 -29.97 -38.14
N ALA A 477 -38.07 -30.62 -38.02
CA ALA A 477 -39.29 -29.97 -37.53
C ALA A 477 -39.18 -29.48 -36.07
N HIS A 478 -38.30 -30.09 -35.25
CA HIS A 478 -38.13 -29.74 -33.85
C HIS A 478 -37.28 -28.47 -33.70
N LEU A 479 -36.15 -28.42 -34.41
CA LEU A 479 -35.26 -27.26 -34.49
C LEU A 479 -35.99 -26.04 -35.07
N LEU A 480 -36.92 -26.26 -36.02
CA LEU A 480 -37.76 -25.19 -36.54
C LEU A 480 -38.73 -24.64 -35.48
N ALA A 481 -39.38 -25.51 -34.71
CA ALA A 481 -40.28 -25.08 -33.63
C ALA A 481 -39.53 -24.29 -32.55
N ASP A 482 -38.31 -24.70 -32.20
CA ASP A 482 -37.44 -23.98 -31.27
C ASP A 482 -37.04 -22.61 -31.82
N THR A 483 -36.61 -22.57 -33.08
CA THR A 483 -36.22 -21.32 -33.74
C THR A 483 -37.39 -20.35 -33.87
N LEU A 484 -38.60 -20.83 -34.17
CA LEU A 484 -39.80 -20.00 -34.23
C LEU A 484 -40.14 -19.40 -32.85
N ARG A 485 -39.96 -20.15 -31.77
CA ARG A 485 -40.15 -19.65 -30.40
C ARG A 485 -39.12 -18.59 -30.03
N GLU A 486 -37.85 -18.80 -30.39
CA GLU A 486 -36.79 -17.81 -30.20
C GLU A 486 -37.06 -16.53 -30.99
N VAL A 487 -37.48 -16.64 -32.25
CA VAL A 487 -37.84 -15.51 -33.10
C VAL A 487 -39.03 -14.74 -32.53
N ASP A 488 -40.09 -15.42 -32.07
CA ASP A 488 -41.25 -14.77 -31.45
C ASP A 488 -40.87 -14.02 -30.16
N PHE A 489 -40.02 -14.61 -29.31
CA PHE A 489 -39.48 -13.92 -28.15
C PHE A 489 -38.65 -12.70 -28.56
N PHE A 490 -37.75 -12.86 -29.52
CA PHE A 490 -36.84 -11.80 -29.95
C PHE A 490 -37.59 -10.63 -30.62
N LEU A 491 -38.70 -10.90 -31.30
CA LEU A 491 -39.63 -9.89 -31.80
C LEU A 491 -40.40 -9.18 -30.68
N LYS A 492 -40.50 -9.73 -29.46
CA LYS A 492 -41.12 -9.03 -28.31
C LYS A 492 -40.11 -8.20 -27.54
N LEU A 493 -38.81 -8.50 -27.66
CA LEU A 493 -37.75 -7.81 -26.96
C LEU A 493 -37.46 -6.45 -27.62
N ASP A 494 -37.95 -5.36 -27.00
CA ASP A 494 -37.69 -3.99 -27.43
C ASP A 494 -37.14 -3.16 -26.26
N HIS A 495 -35.82 -3.14 -26.14
CA HIS A 495 -35.13 -2.39 -25.09
C HIS A 495 -33.81 -1.82 -25.61
N PRO A 496 -33.40 -0.58 -25.25
CA PRO A 496 -32.17 0.06 -25.74
C PRO A 496 -30.88 -0.73 -25.50
N ASN A 497 -30.86 -1.62 -24.50
CA ASN A 497 -29.69 -2.46 -24.17
C ASN A 497 -29.82 -3.92 -24.62
N CYS A 498 -30.79 -4.22 -25.47
CA CYS A 498 -30.94 -5.52 -26.12
C CYS A 498 -30.83 -5.32 -27.63
N HIS A 499 -30.16 -6.26 -28.29
CA HIS A 499 -30.03 -6.29 -29.75
C HIS A 499 -31.42 -6.29 -30.40
N PHE A 500 -31.62 -5.52 -31.46
CA PHE A 500 -32.93 -5.33 -32.05
C PHE A 500 -33.12 -6.24 -33.26
N LEU A 501 -34.14 -7.11 -33.21
CA LEU A 501 -34.59 -7.90 -34.35
C LEU A 501 -35.59 -7.07 -35.19
N LEU A 502 -35.21 -6.80 -36.44
CA LEU A 502 -36.06 -6.08 -37.40
C LEU A 502 -37.07 -7.01 -38.03
N GLY A 503 -36.69 -8.25 -38.31
CA GLY A 503 -37.60 -9.23 -38.90
C GLY A 503 -36.92 -10.56 -39.16
N ALA A 504 -37.74 -11.57 -39.47
CA ALA A 504 -37.29 -12.91 -39.76
C ALA A 504 -38.08 -13.51 -40.93
N LYS A 505 -37.42 -14.37 -41.71
CA LYS A 505 -38.04 -15.30 -42.66
C LYS A 505 -37.66 -16.71 -42.24
N THR A 506 -38.65 -17.52 -41.93
CA THR A 506 -38.47 -18.87 -41.35
C THR A 506 -39.05 -19.98 -42.25
N THR A 507 -39.30 -19.70 -43.53
CA THR A 507 -39.92 -20.68 -44.45
C THR A 507 -38.91 -21.64 -45.07
N LEU A 508 -39.35 -22.89 -45.24
CA LEU A 508 -38.58 -23.99 -45.86
C LEU A 508 -38.45 -23.86 -47.39
N GLU A 509 -39.35 -23.12 -48.05
CA GLU A 509 -39.27 -22.88 -49.49
C GLU A 509 -37.96 -22.16 -49.83
N ASN A 510 -37.04 -22.88 -50.48
CA ASN A 510 -35.70 -22.45 -50.88
C ASN A 510 -34.66 -22.30 -49.74
N GLY A 511 -34.88 -22.97 -48.60
CA GLY A 511 -33.78 -23.56 -47.81
C GLY A 511 -32.94 -22.64 -46.92
N GLY A 512 -33.54 -21.71 -46.17
CA GLY A 512 -32.81 -21.06 -45.09
C GLY A 512 -33.63 -20.14 -44.19
N ILE A 513 -33.35 -20.18 -42.89
CA ILE A 513 -33.84 -19.18 -41.93
C ILE A 513 -32.97 -17.92 -42.08
N MET A 514 -33.60 -16.78 -42.33
CA MET A 514 -32.96 -15.47 -42.41
C MET A 514 -33.46 -14.56 -41.30
N LEU A 515 -32.54 -14.05 -40.46
CA LEU A 515 -32.82 -13.08 -39.41
C LEU A 515 -32.15 -11.75 -39.75
N LEU A 516 -32.93 -10.66 -39.72
CA LEU A 516 -32.43 -9.30 -39.93
C LEU A 516 -32.37 -8.57 -38.60
N THR A 517 -31.19 -8.12 -38.22
CA THR A 517 -30.95 -7.41 -36.96
C THR A 517 -30.23 -6.08 -37.19
N GLU A 518 -30.25 -5.21 -36.18
CA GLU A 518 -29.50 -3.96 -36.22
C GLU A 518 -28.00 -4.22 -36.39
N ILE A 519 -27.30 -3.27 -37.02
CA ILE A 519 -25.86 -3.38 -37.22
C ILE A 519 -25.10 -2.78 -36.03
N CYS A 520 -24.30 -3.60 -35.36
CA CYS A 520 -23.37 -3.14 -34.33
C CYS A 520 -22.05 -2.71 -34.98
N GLU A 521 -21.92 -1.42 -35.33
CA GLU A 521 -20.78 -0.92 -36.10
C GLU A 521 -19.42 -1.11 -35.41
N SER A 522 -19.40 -1.12 -34.08
CA SER A 522 -18.18 -1.33 -33.30
C SER A 522 -17.69 -2.77 -33.29
N GLY A 523 -18.46 -3.73 -33.81
CA GLY A 523 -18.14 -5.16 -33.78
C GLY A 523 -18.32 -5.78 -32.40
N SER A 524 -17.80 -6.99 -32.21
CA SER A 524 -17.90 -7.70 -30.93
C SER A 524 -16.84 -7.26 -29.93
N LEU A 525 -17.05 -7.62 -28.66
CA LEU A 525 -16.07 -7.34 -27.60
C LEU A 525 -14.76 -8.10 -27.85
N PHE A 526 -14.85 -9.31 -28.40
CA PHE A 526 -13.70 -10.10 -28.84
C PHE A 526 -12.93 -9.40 -29.94
N ASP A 527 -13.60 -8.84 -30.95
CA ASP A 527 -12.92 -8.07 -32.00
C ASP A 527 -12.16 -6.87 -31.42
N CYS A 528 -12.75 -6.22 -30.40
CA CYS A 528 -12.11 -5.12 -29.70
C CYS A 528 -10.83 -5.56 -29.00
N TYR A 529 -10.86 -6.62 -28.19
CA TYR A 529 -9.68 -7.06 -27.43
C TYR A 529 -8.64 -7.83 -28.27
N SER A 530 -9.06 -8.68 -29.19
CA SER A 530 -8.17 -9.58 -29.92
C SER A 530 -7.63 -8.96 -31.20
N THR A 531 -8.53 -8.58 -32.11
CA THR A 531 -8.15 -8.10 -33.45
C THR A 531 -7.68 -6.65 -33.42
N LYS A 532 -8.43 -5.79 -32.73
CA LYS A 532 -8.16 -4.34 -32.65
C LYS A 532 -7.22 -3.98 -31.50
N ARG A 533 -6.96 -4.92 -30.58
CA ARG A 533 -6.13 -4.75 -29.36
C ARG A 533 -6.51 -3.50 -28.56
N LEU A 534 -7.80 -3.21 -28.50
CA LEU A 534 -8.37 -2.09 -27.77
C LEU A 534 -8.52 -2.45 -26.30
N ARG A 535 -8.35 -1.45 -25.45
CA ARG A 535 -8.70 -1.48 -24.03
C ARG A 535 -9.75 -0.39 -23.79
N PHE A 536 -10.75 -0.69 -22.97
CA PHE A 536 -11.75 0.31 -22.61
C PHE A 536 -11.30 1.06 -21.36
N ASP A 537 -11.54 2.38 -21.31
CA ASP A 537 -11.41 3.10 -20.06
C ASP A 537 -12.39 2.55 -19.00
N ARG A 538 -12.08 2.76 -17.72
CA ARG A 538 -12.91 2.24 -16.61
C ARG A 538 -14.35 2.74 -16.70
N CYS A 539 -14.54 3.99 -17.08
CA CYS A 539 -15.87 4.61 -17.22
C CYS A 539 -16.72 3.89 -18.27
N THR A 540 -16.14 3.58 -19.43
CA THR A 540 -16.78 2.83 -20.51
C THR A 540 -17.04 1.39 -20.10
N ALA A 541 -16.07 0.73 -19.46
CA ALA A 541 -16.23 -0.63 -18.99
C ALA A 541 -17.40 -0.75 -17.99
N TRP A 542 -17.43 0.10 -16.97
CA TRP A 542 -18.53 0.15 -15.99
C TRP A 542 -19.88 0.44 -16.63
N ARG A 543 -19.93 1.36 -17.60
CA ARG A 543 -21.15 1.66 -18.33
C ARG A 543 -21.64 0.46 -19.13
N ILE A 544 -20.76 -0.20 -19.89
CA ILE A 544 -21.09 -1.40 -20.67
C ILE A 544 -21.62 -2.50 -19.74
N SER A 545 -20.95 -2.77 -18.61
CA SER A 545 -21.41 -3.76 -17.62
C SER A 545 -22.80 -3.43 -17.08
N LYS A 546 -23.07 -2.17 -16.74
CA LYS A 546 -24.39 -1.72 -16.28
C LYS A 546 -25.46 -1.88 -17.35
N GLU A 547 -25.15 -1.50 -18.60
CA GLU A 547 -26.07 -1.62 -19.73
C GLU A 547 -26.41 -3.08 -20.05
N CYS A 548 -25.42 -3.98 -20.02
CA CYS A 548 -25.65 -5.42 -20.13
C CYS A 548 -26.58 -5.94 -19.02
N ALA A 549 -26.36 -5.53 -17.76
CA ALA A 549 -27.21 -5.93 -16.65
C ALA A 549 -28.66 -5.44 -16.80
N LEU A 550 -28.86 -4.22 -17.31
CA LEU A 550 -30.20 -3.70 -17.64
C LEU A 550 -30.87 -4.52 -18.74
N GLY A 551 -30.14 -4.94 -19.77
CA GLY A 551 -30.64 -5.86 -20.80
C GLY A 551 -31.09 -7.21 -20.23
N PHE A 552 -30.27 -7.84 -19.38
CA PHE A 552 -30.63 -9.11 -18.73
C PHE A 552 -31.84 -8.97 -17.82
N LYS A 553 -31.96 -7.86 -17.09
CA LYS A 553 -33.13 -7.61 -16.26
C LYS A 553 -34.42 -7.69 -17.06
N VAL A 554 -34.49 -7.04 -18.22
CA VAL A 554 -35.71 -7.06 -19.07
C VAL A 554 -36.00 -8.46 -19.59
N ILE A 555 -34.96 -9.20 -20.01
CA ILE A 555 -35.11 -10.59 -20.46
C ILE A 555 -35.69 -11.47 -19.32
N HIS A 556 -35.17 -11.30 -18.10
CA HIS A 556 -35.63 -12.05 -16.92
C HIS A 556 -37.05 -11.65 -16.49
N ASP A 557 -37.38 -10.35 -16.53
CA ASP A 557 -38.72 -9.84 -16.21
C ASP A 557 -39.78 -10.39 -17.19
N MET A 558 -39.39 -10.73 -18.43
CA MET A 558 -40.25 -11.41 -19.41
C MET A 558 -40.34 -12.94 -19.19
N GLY A 559 -39.63 -13.49 -18.20
CA GLY A 559 -39.65 -14.92 -17.87
C GLY A 559 -38.69 -15.79 -18.68
N PHE A 560 -37.72 -15.20 -19.37
CA PHE A 560 -36.73 -15.92 -20.19
C PHE A 560 -35.34 -15.88 -19.55
N MET A 561 -34.52 -16.87 -19.86
CA MET A 561 -33.11 -16.95 -19.46
C MET A 561 -32.26 -17.10 -20.72
N HIS A 562 -31.26 -16.23 -20.91
CA HIS A 562 -30.45 -16.19 -22.13
C HIS A 562 -29.53 -17.42 -22.29
N ARG A 563 -29.00 -17.97 -21.20
CA ARG A 563 -28.17 -19.20 -21.11
C ARG A 563 -26.83 -19.23 -21.87
N ASP A 564 -26.54 -18.24 -22.72
CA ASP A 564 -25.31 -18.24 -23.54
C ASP A 564 -24.81 -16.81 -23.76
N ILE A 565 -23.85 -16.37 -22.94
CA ILE A 565 -23.23 -15.04 -23.05
C ILE A 565 -21.84 -15.22 -23.66
N LYS A 566 -21.58 -14.56 -24.78
CA LYS A 566 -20.33 -14.66 -25.53
C LYS A 566 -19.76 -13.28 -25.81
N SER A 567 -18.43 -13.20 -25.86
CA SER A 567 -17.71 -12.00 -26.29
C SER A 567 -17.63 -11.85 -27.81
N LEU A 568 -17.98 -12.91 -28.57
CA LEU A 568 -17.78 -13.07 -30.02
C LEU A 568 -18.94 -12.56 -30.86
#